data_AF-A0A961RRZ4-F1
#
_entry.id   AF-A0A961RRZ4-F1
#
_cell.length_a   1.000
_cell.length_b   1.000
_cell.length_c   1.000
_cell.angle_alpha   90.00
_cell.angle_beta   90.00
_cell.angle_gamma   90.00
#
_symmetry.space_group_name_H-M   'P 1'
#
loop_
_entity.id
_entity.type
_entity.pdbx_description
1 polymer ?
#
loop_
_entity_poly.entity_id
_entity_poly.type
_entity_poly.pdbx_seq_one_letter_code
_entity_poly.pdbx_strand_id
1 'polypeptide(L)'
;MLAKLQSATRLGKPAGDSVTPAGYGLLARLILNDATWDATGDFGGDPVSGSGSGSLRGLLGLDSLYGQGSTLSPEFCDESGIRFRIGLTEISGGAGHSSRHLPHDLPRDPDGRAIIADRRNDDSLLFSQFIQIWMKLHNVIADRLAAHDCPQPATEARKLVV
;
A
#
# COMPACT_ATOMS: atom_id res chain seq x y z
N MET A 1 22.65 28.08 -30.76
CA MET A 1 21.51 27.39 -30.08
C MET A 1 21.77 25.90 -29.85
N LEU A 2 22.49 25.20 -30.75
CA LEU A 2 22.84 23.77 -30.61
C LEU A 2 23.86 23.45 -29.50
N ALA A 3 24.76 24.37 -29.13
CA ALA A 3 25.75 24.13 -28.07
C ALA A 3 25.15 24.06 -26.64
N LYS A 4 23.93 24.60 -26.42
CA LYS A 4 23.25 24.55 -25.12
C LYS A 4 22.49 23.23 -24.86
N LEU A 5 22.25 22.43 -25.90
CA LEU A 5 21.56 21.15 -25.78
C LEU A 5 22.52 19.98 -25.46
N GLN A 6 23.80 20.08 -25.81
CA GLN A 6 24.79 19.03 -25.51
C GLN A 6 25.22 18.99 -24.04
N SER A 7 25.03 20.09 -23.29
CA SER A 7 25.37 20.15 -21.86
C SER A 7 24.33 19.50 -20.95
N ALA A 8 23.13 19.20 -21.45
CA ALA A 8 22.04 18.63 -20.65
C ALA A 8 22.05 17.09 -20.57
N THR A 9 22.95 16.41 -21.32
CA THR A 9 22.99 14.94 -21.39
C THR A 9 24.35 14.38 -20.97
N ARG A 10 24.96 14.95 -19.92
CA ARG A 10 25.86 14.15 -19.08
C ARG A 10 25.01 13.51 -18.00
N LEU A 11 24.50 12.31 -18.27
CA LEU A 11 24.20 11.37 -17.19
C LEU A 11 25.51 11.22 -16.42
N GLY A 12 25.60 11.87 -15.26
CA GLY A 12 26.72 11.71 -14.35
C GLY A 12 26.91 10.22 -14.06
N LYS A 13 28.15 9.83 -13.68
CA LYS A 13 28.43 8.50 -13.16
C LYS A 13 27.31 8.11 -12.18
N PRO A 14 26.68 6.92 -12.31
CA PRO A 14 25.67 6.52 -11.35
C PRO A 14 26.27 6.65 -9.95
N ALA A 15 25.54 7.32 -9.06
CA ALA A 15 25.90 7.29 -7.66
C ALA A 15 26.05 5.81 -7.28
N GLY A 16 27.20 5.46 -6.69
CA GLY A 16 27.41 4.09 -6.23
C GLY A 16 26.30 3.68 -5.25
N ASP A 17 26.21 2.38 -4.97
CA ASP A 17 25.18 1.87 -4.08
C ASP A 17 25.17 2.60 -2.73
N SER A 18 23.97 2.94 -2.27
CA SER A 18 23.78 3.48 -0.92
C SER A 18 24.19 2.43 0.10
N VAL A 19 24.98 2.82 1.11
CA VAL A 19 25.28 1.98 2.27
C VAL A 19 24.03 1.66 3.10
N THR A 20 22.99 2.47 2.99
CA THR A 20 21.69 2.23 3.63
C THR A 20 20.75 1.52 2.65
N PRO A 21 20.29 0.29 2.97
CA PRO A 21 19.28 -0.40 2.16
C PRO A 21 18.00 0.41 2.00
N ALA A 22 17.46 0.45 0.78
CA ALA A 22 16.23 1.20 0.46
C ALA A 22 15.02 0.77 1.30
N GLY A 23 15.01 -0.47 1.82
CA GLY A 23 13.95 -0.99 2.68
C GLY A 23 13.70 -0.15 3.94
N TYR A 24 14.73 0.48 4.51
CA TYR A 24 14.54 1.39 5.66
C TYR A 24 13.69 2.61 5.30
N GLY A 25 13.84 3.16 4.08
CA GLY A 25 13.02 4.26 3.61
C GLY A 25 11.56 3.86 3.41
N LEU A 26 11.32 2.66 2.87
CA LEU A 26 9.97 2.10 2.71
C LEU A 26 9.30 1.87 4.07
N LEU A 27 10.03 1.30 5.03
CA LEU A 27 9.53 1.07 6.39
C LEU A 27 9.23 2.40 7.12
N ALA A 28 10.13 3.37 7.02
CA ALA A 28 9.91 4.69 7.61
C ALA A 28 8.66 5.37 7.02
N ARG A 29 8.45 5.24 5.70
CA ARG A 29 7.25 5.76 5.03
C ARG A 29 5.98 5.06 5.50
N LEU A 30 5.99 3.73 5.68
CA LEU A 30 4.86 2.98 6.22
C LEU A 30 4.48 3.48 7.62
N ILE A 31 5.46 3.62 8.51
CA ILE A 31 5.27 4.11 9.89
C ILE A 31 4.69 5.52 9.87
N LEU A 32 5.23 6.41 9.03
CA LEU A 32 4.78 7.79 8.94
C LEU A 32 3.35 7.89 8.40
N ASN A 33 3.04 7.13 7.34
CA ASN A 33 1.69 7.07 6.79
C ASN A 33 0.70 6.59 7.84
N ASP A 34 1.05 5.56 8.62
CA ASP A 34 0.21 5.03 9.68
C ASP A 34 -0.03 6.04 10.81
N ALA A 35 1.05 6.62 11.35
CA ALA A 35 0.98 7.59 12.45
C ALA A 35 0.19 8.85 12.10
N THR A 36 0.09 9.18 10.81
CA THR A 36 -0.61 10.36 10.28
C THR A 36 -1.90 10.00 9.53
N TRP A 37 -2.34 8.75 9.59
CA TRP A 37 -3.55 8.34 8.90
C TRP A 37 -4.77 8.98 9.58
N ASP A 38 -5.66 9.52 8.75
CA ASP A 38 -6.95 10.05 9.19
C ASP A 38 -8.08 9.38 8.42
N ALA A 39 -9.02 8.80 9.17
CA ALA A 39 -10.16 8.08 8.62
C ALA A 39 -11.19 9.00 7.95
N THR A 40 -11.16 10.31 8.23
CA THR A 40 -12.03 11.29 7.57
C THR A 40 -11.67 11.52 6.10
N GLY A 41 -10.48 11.07 5.67
CA GLY A 41 -10.02 11.17 4.28
C GLY A 41 -9.71 12.59 3.79
N ASP A 42 -9.75 13.58 4.69
CA ASP A 42 -9.44 14.98 4.39
C ASP A 42 -7.95 15.25 4.58
N PHE A 43 -7.18 15.00 3.52
CA PHE A 43 -5.77 15.37 3.47
C PHE A 43 -5.56 16.80 2.89
N GLY A 44 -6.64 17.58 2.68
CA GLY A 44 -6.61 18.83 1.92
C GLY A 44 -7.35 20.03 2.54
N GLY A 45 -8.02 19.87 3.67
CA GLY A 45 -8.70 20.95 4.39
C GLY A 45 -7.75 21.93 5.08
N ASP A 46 -8.14 23.21 5.12
CA ASP A 46 -7.44 24.25 5.86
C ASP A 46 -7.15 23.79 7.31
N PRO A 47 -5.91 23.90 7.81
CA PRO A 47 -5.52 23.43 9.15
C PRO A 47 -6.24 24.16 10.30
N VAL A 48 -7.11 25.14 10.00
CA VAL A 48 -7.74 26.06 10.96
C VAL A 48 -9.23 25.79 11.17
N SER A 49 -9.90 24.91 10.42
CA SER A 49 -11.36 24.72 10.57
C SER A 49 -11.85 23.30 10.78
N GLY A 50 -10.97 22.30 10.84
CA GLY A 50 -11.33 20.96 11.28
C GLY A 50 -11.07 20.78 12.76
N SER A 51 -12.06 20.32 13.52
CA SER A 51 -11.81 19.53 14.75
C SER A 51 -11.24 18.14 14.38
N GLY A 52 -10.36 18.10 13.39
CA GLY A 52 -9.67 16.93 12.87
C GLY A 52 -8.48 16.69 13.78
N SER A 53 -8.71 15.86 14.79
CA SER A 53 -7.66 15.32 15.64
C SER A 53 -6.72 14.48 14.77
N GLY A 54 -5.76 15.12 14.10
CA GLY A 54 -4.53 14.49 13.62
C GLY A 54 -3.68 14.08 14.83
N SER A 55 -4.23 13.23 15.69
CA SER A 55 -3.56 12.69 16.85
C SER A 55 -2.57 11.66 16.32
N LEU A 56 -1.28 11.91 16.53
CA LEU A 56 -0.26 10.88 16.37
C LEU A 56 -0.71 9.67 17.20
N ARG A 57 -1.14 8.61 16.52
CA ARG A 57 -1.53 7.38 17.20
C ARG A 57 -0.26 6.78 17.80
N GLY A 58 -0.22 6.66 19.14
CA GLY A 58 0.94 6.17 19.88
C GLY A 58 1.24 4.67 19.69
N LEU A 59 0.39 3.94 18.95
CA LEU A 59 0.56 2.53 18.63
C LEU A 59 0.57 2.38 17.10
N LEU A 60 1.60 1.72 16.57
CA LEU A 60 1.59 1.25 15.18
C LEU A 60 0.47 0.23 15.07
N GLY A 61 -0.63 0.58 14.41
CA GLY A 61 -1.79 -0.29 14.22
C GLY A 61 -1.97 -0.74 12.77
N LEU A 62 -1.16 -0.17 11.86
CA LEU A 62 -1.29 -0.27 10.42
C LEU A 62 -2.70 0.11 9.93
N ASP A 63 -3.34 1.10 10.56
CA ASP A 63 -4.61 1.68 10.14
C ASP A 63 -4.53 2.28 8.71
N SER A 64 -3.38 2.80 8.28
CA SER A 64 -3.17 3.20 6.87
C SER A 64 -3.32 2.04 5.87
N LEU A 65 -3.21 0.79 6.35
CA LEU A 65 -3.44 -0.44 5.59
C LEU A 65 -4.84 -1.02 5.84
N TYR A 66 -5.22 -1.15 7.11
CA TYR A 66 -6.45 -1.82 7.56
C TYR A 66 -7.68 -0.93 7.54
N GLY A 67 -7.52 0.38 7.35
CA GLY A 67 -8.58 1.35 7.53
C GLY A 67 -9.17 1.27 8.94
N GLN A 68 -10.49 1.30 9.05
CA GLN A 68 -11.19 1.12 10.32
C GLN A 68 -11.37 -0.36 10.70
N GLY A 69 -10.73 -1.29 9.96
CA GLY A 69 -10.84 -2.74 10.14
C GLY A 69 -11.85 -3.39 9.17
N SER A 70 -11.81 -4.72 9.05
CA SER A 70 -12.58 -5.46 8.04
C SER A 70 -14.10 -5.28 8.14
N THR A 71 -14.64 -5.10 9.35
CA THR A 71 -16.08 -4.86 9.55
C THR A 71 -16.53 -3.48 9.06
N LEU A 72 -15.67 -2.46 9.20
CA LEU A 72 -16.01 -1.06 8.90
C LEU A 72 -15.49 -0.61 7.53
N SER A 73 -14.58 -1.37 6.93
CA SER A 73 -14.01 -1.12 5.61
C SER A 73 -14.06 -2.38 4.72
N PRO A 74 -15.26 -2.94 4.47
CA PRO A 74 -15.42 -4.17 3.70
C PRO A 74 -14.96 -4.05 2.25
N GLU A 75 -14.88 -2.84 1.70
CA GLU A 75 -14.45 -2.56 0.32
C GLU A 75 -13.01 -2.99 0.01
N PHE A 76 -12.16 -3.10 1.03
CA PHE A 76 -10.77 -3.56 0.92
C PHE A 76 -10.65 -5.09 1.01
N CYS A 77 -11.70 -5.77 1.46
CA CYS A 77 -11.73 -7.20 1.68
C CYS A 77 -12.46 -7.94 0.55
N ASP A 78 -12.13 -9.21 0.38
CA ASP A 78 -12.86 -10.08 -0.55
C ASP A 78 -14.25 -10.46 0.01
N GLU A 79 -14.99 -11.28 -0.72
CA GLU A 79 -16.35 -11.70 -0.34
C GLU A 79 -16.42 -12.40 1.02
N SER A 80 -15.31 -13.00 1.48
CA SER A 80 -15.25 -13.62 2.81
C SER A 80 -15.15 -12.60 3.94
N GLY A 81 -14.71 -11.38 3.66
CA GLY A 81 -14.37 -10.38 4.66
C GLY A 81 -13.11 -10.72 5.48
N ILE A 82 -12.41 -11.80 5.13
CA ILE A 82 -11.24 -12.31 5.85
C ILE A 82 -9.94 -11.87 5.20
N ARG A 83 -9.90 -11.81 3.87
CA ARG A 83 -8.70 -11.48 3.10
C ARG A 83 -8.80 -10.09 2.52
N PHE A 84 -7.67 -9.43 2.39
CA PHE A 84 -7.55 -8.30 1.48
C PHE A 84 -7.71 -8.74 0.02
N ARG A 85 -8.39 -7.90 -0.76
CA ARG A 85 -8.41 -8.02 -2.23
C ARG A 85 -7.02 -7.77 -2.80
N ILE A 86 -6.60 -8.65 -3.71
CA ILE A 86 -5.34 -8.48 -4.45
C ILE A 86 -5.70 -8.22 -5.92
N GLY A 87 -5.17 -7.12 -6.46
CA GLY A 87 -5.33 -6.75 -7.86
C GLY A 87 -4.46 -7.59 -8.79
N LEU A 88 -4.83 -7.58 -10.06
CA LEU A 88 -4.12 -8.27 -11.12
C LEU A 88 -3.28 -7.28 -11.90
N THR A 89 -1.98 -7.57 -12.04
CA THR A 89 -1.11 -6.90 -13.00
C THR A 89 -1.27 -7.57 -14.35
N GLU A 90 -1.55 -6.78 -15.38
CA GLU A 90 -1.46 -7.22 -16.77
C GLU A 90 -0.02 -7.10 -17.25
N ILE A 91 0.59 -8.25 -17.56
CA ILE A 91 1.82 -8.25 -18.34
C ILE A 91 1.41 -8.31 -19.79
N SER A 92 1.36 -7.14 -20.42
CA SER A 92 1.38 -7.02 -21.88
C SER A 92 2.75 -7.49 -22.35
N GLY A 93 2.86 -8.78 -22.66
CA GLY A 93 4.07 -9.25 -23.31
C GLY A 93 4.21 -8.52 -24.64
N GLY A 94 5.42 -8.04 -24.95
CA GLY A 94 5.69 -7.36 -26.23
C GLY A 94 5.19 -8.16 -27.43
N ALA A 95 5.02 -7.48 -28.57
CA ALA A 95 4.39 -8.00 -29.79
C ALA A 95 4.62 -9.52 -30.01
N GLY A 96 3.59 -10.32 -29.75
CA GLY A 96 3.61 -11.79 -29.94
C GLY A 96 3.46 -12.63 -28.68
N HIS A 97 3.35 -12.04 -27.49
CA HIS A 97 3.15 -12.78 -26.24
C HIS A 97 1.72 -12.63 -25.71
N SER A 98 1.13 -13.73 -25.21
CA SER A 98 -0.18 -13.73 -24.57
C SER A 98 -0.15 -12.91 -23.28
N SER A 99 -1.12 -12.01 -23.10
CA SER A 99 -1.30 -11.29 -21.84
C SER A 99 -1.46 -12.27 -20.68
N ARG A 100 -0.65 -12.10 -19.63
CA ARG A 100 -0.76 -12.88 -18.40
C ARG A 100 -1.16 -11.96 -17.25
N HIS A 101 -2.12 -12.43 -16.46
CA HIS A 101 -2.51 -11.77 -15.22
C HIS A 101 -1.73 -12.37 -14.07
N LEU A 102 -1.04 -11.53 -13.29
CA LEU A 102 -0.40 -11.95 -12.05
C LEU A 102 -1.01 -11.23 -10.86
N PRO A 103 -1.15 -11.87 -9.68
CA PRO A 103 -1.74 -11.25 -8.49
C PRO A 103 -0.72 -10.33 -7.79
N HIS A 104 -0.21 -9.33 -8.50
CA HIS A 104 0.83 -8.40 -8.06
C HIS A 104 0.43 -6.93 -8.21
N ASP A 105 -0.87 -6.60 -8.19
CA ASP A 105 -1.32 -5.21 -8.10
C ASP A 105 -2.17 -4.97 -6.84
N LEU A 106 -2.33 -3.70 -6.48
CA LEU A 106 -3.41 -3.27 -5.60
C LEU A 106 -4.74 -3.41 -6.35
N PRO A 107 -5.85 -3.71 -5.68
CA PRO A 107 -7.16 -3.69 -6.34
C PRO A 107 -7.44 -2.28 -6.85
N ARG A 108 -7.86 -2.14 -8.11
CA ARG A 108 -8.15 -0.84 -8.74
C ARG A 108 -9.61 -0.70 -9.11
N ASP A 109 -10.12 0.53 -9.07
CA ASP A 109 -11.42 0.89 -9.62
C ASP A 109 -11.34 1.00 -11.16
N PRO A 110 -12.48 1.21 -11.87
CA PRO A 110 -12.48 1.37 -13.32
C PRO A 110 -11.66 2.56 -13.84
N ASP A 111 -11.39 3.56 -13.00
CA ASP A 111 -10.56 4.72 -13.32
C ASP A 111 -9.07 4.47 -13.01
N GLY A 112 -8.71 3.26 -12.58
CA GLY A 112 -7.34 2.85 -12.28
C GLY A 112 -6.83 3.28 -10.90
N ARG A 113 -7.69 3.79 -10.02
CA ARG A 113 -7.30 4.23 -8.67
C ARG A 113 -7.30 3.05 -7.70
N ALA A 114 -6.27 2.96 -6.85
CA ALA A 114 -6.20 1.92 -5.84
C ALA A 114 -7.35 2.00 -4.83
N ILE A 115 -7.99 0.86 -4.58
CA ILE A 115 -9.05 0.67 -3.58
C ILE A 115 -8.37 0.18 -2.29
N ILE A 116 -7.82 1.13 -1.54
CA ILE A 116 -7.07 0.90 -0.29
C ILE A 116 -7.40 1.98 0.75
N ALA A 117 -7.11 1.70 2.02
CA ALA A 117 -7.44 2.61 3.13
C ALA A 117 -6.73 3.97 3.06
N ASP A 118 -5.46 3.99 2.70
CA ASP A 118 -4.68 5.21 2.50
C ASP A 118 -4.13 5.29 1.08
N ARG A 119 -4.64 6.23 0.29
CA ARG A 119 -4.21 6.40 -1.11
C ARG A 119 -2.72 6.73 -1.26
N ARG A 120 -2.07 7.28 -0.23
CA ARG A 120 -0.61 7.57 -0.22
C ARG A 120 0.24 6.30 -0.34
N ASN A 121 -0.38 5.14 -0.16
CA ASN A 121 0.24 3.83 -0.36
C ASN A 121 0.35 3.42 -1.86
N ASP A 122 -0.31 4.13 -2.79
CA ASP A 122 -0.25 3.90 -4.26
C ASP A 122 0.54 4.98 -5.04
N ASP A 123 1.17 5.96 -4.37
CA ASP A 123 1.88 7.07 -5.04
C ASP A 123 3.06 6.62 -5.93
N SER A 124 3.60 5.44 -5.67
CA SER A 124 4.71 4.89 -6.45
C SER A 124 4.58 3.39 -6.58
N LEU A 125 4.98 2.87 -7.74
CA LEU A 125 4.95 1.42 -7.99
C LEU A 125 5.72 0.65 -6.90
N LEU A 126 6.92 1.11 -6.54
CA LEU A 126 7.72 0.44 -5.52
C LEU A 126 7.01 0.35 -4.17
N PHE A 127 6.38 1.44 -3.73
CA PHE A 127 5.68 1.45 -2.46
C PHE A 127 4.36 0.67 -2.51
N SER A 128 3.66 0.70 -3.64
CA SER A 128 2.46 -0.13 -3.87
C SER A 128 2.77 -1.62 -3.74
N GLN A 129 3.89 -2.06 -4.34
CA GLN A 129 4.37 -3.44 -4.21
C GLN A 129 4.81 -3.77 -2.78
N PHE A 130 5.45 -2.82 -2.09
CA PHE A 130 5.80 -2.99 -0.67
C PHE A 130 4.55 -3.18 0.20
N ILE A 131 3.49 -2.42 -0.03
CA ILE A 131 2.22 -2.50 0.69
C ILE A 131 1.53 -3.84 0.43
N GLN A 132 1.58 -4.36 -0.79
CA GLN A 132 1.06 -5.71 -1.07
C GLN A 132 1.73 -6.82 -0.28
N ILE A 133 3.00 -6.67 0.12
CA ILE A 133 3.67 -7.69 0.94
C ILE A 133 2.91 -7.83 2.27
N TRP A 134 2.53 -6.70 2.88
CA TRP A 134 1.75 -6.67 4.12
C TRP A 134 0.34 -7.23 3.93
N MET A 135 -0.34 -6.89 2.82
CA MET A 135 -1.65 -7.46 2.49
C MET A 135 -1.59 -8.98 2.33
N LYS A 136 -0.57 -9.48 1.62
CA LYS A 136 -0.39 -10.93 1.39
C LYS A 136 0.00 -11.66 2.66
N LEU A 137 0.84 -11.04 3.51
CA LEU A 137 1.18 -11.57 4.82
C LEU A 137 -0.07 -11.75 5.67
N HIS A 138 -0.93 -10.72 5.73
CA HIS A 138 -2.21 -10.81 6.41
C HIS A 138 -3.04 -11.97 5.87
N ASN A 139 -3.22 -12.06 4.55
CA ASN A 139 -4.03 -13.10 3.92
C ASN A 139 -3.54 -14.51 4.29
N VAL A 140 -2.22 -14.74 4.26
CA VAL A 140 -1.63 -16.03 4.64
C VAL A 140 -1.90 -16.37 6.10
N ILE A 141 -1.80 -15.40 7.00
CA ILE A 141 -2.06 -15.61 8.44
C ILE A 141 -3.55 -15.86 8.67
N ALA A 142 -4.41 -15.03 8.08
CA ALA A 142 -5.86 -15.14 8.20
C ALA A 142 -6.37 -16.49 7.68
N ASP A 143 -5.81 -16.98 6.56
CA ASP A 143 -6.10 -18.30 6.01
C ASP A 143 -5.75 -19.43 6.96
N ARG A 144 -4.57 -19.36 7.57
CA ARG A 144 -4.15 -20.36 8.55
C ARG A 144 -5.06 -20.35 9.77
N LEU A 145 -5.43 -19.17 10.27
CA LEU A 145 -6.34 -19.03 11.41
C LEU A 145 -7.74 -19.56 11.07
N ALA A 146 -8.26 -19.25 9.90
CA ALA A 146 -9.55 -19.76 9.43
C ALA A 146 -9.54 -21.29 9.30
N ALA A 147 -8.45 -21.87 8.81
CA ALA A 147 -8.28 -23.33 8.73
C ALA A 147 -8.20 -24.02 10.10
N HIS A 148 -8.00 -23.27 11.18
CA HIS A 148 -7.99 -23.74 12.57
C HIS A 148 -9.22 -23.25 13.36
N ASP A 149 -10.34 -23.00 12.68
CA ASP A 149 -11.63 -22.62 13.29
C ASP A 149 -11.56 -21.37 14.20
N CYS A 150 -10.65 -20.44 13.89
CA CYS A 150 -10.58 -19.16 14.59
C CYS A 150 -11.88 -18.37 14.32
N PRO A 151 -12.61 -17.88 15.36
CA PRO A 151 -13.85 -17.14 15.16
C PRO A 151 -13.70 -15.80 14.45
N GLN A 152 -12.52 -15.17 14.54
CA GLN A 152 -12.25 -13.84 13.96
C GLN A 152 -10.88 -13.81 13.27
N PRO A 153 -10.71 -14.58 12.18
CA PRO A 153 -9.39 -14.80 11.59
C PRO A 153 -8.75 -13.51 11.08
N ALA A 154 -9.52 -12.56 10.54
CA ALA A 154 -9.01 -11.25 10.12
C ALA A 154 -8.52 -10.40 11.29
N THR A 155 -9.32 -10.29 12.36
CA THR A 155 -8.95 -9.51 13.56
C THR A 155 -7.70 -10.07 14.21
N GLU A 156 -7.62 -11.39 14.35
CA GLU A 156 -6.46 -12.06 14.93
C GLU A 156 -5.23 -11.98 14.01
N ALA A 157 -5.40 -12.10 12.69
CA ALA A 157 -4.31 -11.91 11.73
C ALA A 157 -3.72 -10.50 11.81
N ARG A 158 -4.56 -9.46 11.94
CA ARG A 158 -4.10 -8.09 12.15
C ARG A 158 -3.19 -7.97 13.37
N LYS A 159 -3.57 -8.57 14.50
CA LYS A 159 -2.78 -8.55 15.74
C LYS A 159 -1.44 -9.28 15.62
N LEU A 160 -1.31 -10.22 14.68
CA LEU A 160 -0.05 -10.96 14.45
C LEU A 160 0.85 -10.27 13.43
N VAL A 161 0.29 -9.43 12.56
CA VAL A 161 1.06 -8.64 11.59
C VAL A 161 1.71 -7.41 12.25
N VAL A 162 1.05 -6.86 13.27
CA VAL A 162 1.46 -5.68 14.04
C VAL A 162 2.25 -6.09 15.26
#